data_AF-A0A952J261-F1
#
_entry.id   AF-A0A952J261-F1
#
_cell.length_a   1.000
_cell.length_b   1.000
_cell.length_c   1.000
_cell.angle_alpha   90.00
_cell.angle_beta   90.00
_cell.angle_gamma   90.00
#
_symmetry.space_group_name_H-M   'P 1'
#
loop_
_entity.id
_entity.type
_entity.pdbx_description
1 polymer ?
#
loop_
_entity_poly.entity_id
_entity_poly.type
_entity_poly.pdbx_seq_one_letter_code
_entity_poly.pdbx_strand_id
1 'polypeptide(L)'
;MDLPENNNQPSKYKFRGIKVHSSDEWMADATKKYRKVYDRHETTYIRVEFSVFNKLFDEAEWEANVRLKCFVVEGANRRELCNLTQQRKIGKDENVVYFRDSWGQSTYGTFWFKGVYVWEGYIDEVLVGETTFYVEDVGAARKGENLFFDLEAIKLFEGDGKASVQETKRYLKTFSQRETRYVWSEFRFKNKVHSDYYTELFFNFYDKAGLLKGSSSYITYVAANTPGQVYTLYPGWGGETPGRWSSDAYTMEVIFMDNLIATVPFQVSDSAEEGDAPVITNGLQIAAQGGQATTGSAPVIKNSEDLLFESLAELNSLTGLTKIKQEVNEMVKLVKFYQETGKDILNKFSLHTVFTGNPGTGKTTVARILAKVYKGLGVLEKGHLVEVDREGLVAGYVGQTAMKTGEKINEAMGGILFIDEAYSLAQGKGSQYDFGGEAIQIILKRMEDNRGKFGVIVAGYTENMHQFIESNPGLKSRFDMYFEFPDYEPAEMNAIALALFKNEGVKPEDAARKHLEEYFAFLHSERDQHFGNARSVRQVVGESVRNQHLRLASMKKEERTPELMETILLDDVKEFEIKPSKSKRPAIGFQTGKG
;
A
#
# COMPACT_ATOMS: atom_id res chain seq x y z
N MET A 1 11.26 61.96 3.71
CA MET A 1 9.94 61.38 3.95
C MET A 1 9.69 60.52 2.74
N ASP A 2 10.20 59.29 2.75
CA ASP A 2 10.01 58.34 1.66
C ASP A 2 9.56 57.05 2.31
N LEU A 3 8.25 56.81 2.24
CA LEU A 3 7.63 55.54 2.61
C LEU A 3 8.09 54.50 1.58
N PRO A 4 8.52 53.30 2.00
CA PRO A 4 8.88 52.26 1.05
C PRO A 4 7.65 51.86 0.25
N GLU A 5 7.81 51.83 -1.07
CA GLU A 5 6.79 51.36 -2.02
C GLU A 5 6.28 49.99 -1.57
N ASN A 6 4.98 49.96 -1.29
CA ASN A 6 4.26 48.75 -0.94
C ASN A 6 4.25 47.86 -2.19
N ASN A 7 5.11 46.84 -2.20
CA ASN A 7 5.35 45.97 -3.34
C ASN A 7 4.14 45.03 -3.54
N ASN A 8 3.08 45.57 -4.13
CA ASN A 8 1.78 44.92 -4.27
C ASN A 8 1.76 43.98 -5.50
N GLN A 9 2.80 43.17 -5.69
CA GLN A 9 2.74 42.08 -6.65
C GLN A 9 1.86 40.95 -6.09
N PRO A 10 0.88 40.45 -6.85
CA PRO A 10 0.06 39.34 -6.39
C PRO A 10 0.95 38.11 -6.16
N SER A 11 0.86 37.52 -4.97
CA SER A 11 1.59 36.28 -4.64
C SER A 11 1.36 35.21 -5.71
N LYS A 12 2.44 34.56 -6.17
CA LYS A 12 2.45 33.51 -7.19
C LYS A 12 1.90 32.17 -6.68
N TYR A 13 1.72 32.05 -5.37
CA TYR A 13 1.27 30.83 -4.73
C TYR A 13 0.29 31.10 -3.58
N LYS A 14 -0.43 30.05 -3.15
CA LYS A 14 -1.22 30.03 -1.91
C LYS A 14 -0.81 28.81 -1.09
N PHE A 15 -0.51 28.99 0.19
CA PHE A 15 -0.19 27.89 1.08
C PHE A 15 -1.30 26.83 1.07
N ARG A 16 -0.91 25.56 0.88
CA ARG A 16 -1.83 24.42 0.95
C ARG A 16 -1.64 23.65 2.25
N GLY A 17 -0.40 23.32 2.60
CA GLY A 17 -0.13 22.58 3.82
C GLY A 17 1.30 22.07 3.91
N ILE A 18 1.68 21.71 5.13
CA ILE A 18 2.92 20.99 5.42
C ILE A 18 2.59 19.76 6.25
N LYS A 19 3.00 18.60 5.74
CA LYS A 19 2.72 17.29 6.33
C LYS A 19 4.01 16.55 6.59
N VAL A 20 4.00 15.66 7.56
CA VAL A 20 5.17 14.86 7.96
C VAL A 20 4.83 13.39 7.95
N HIS A 21 5.82 12.55 7.63
CA HIS A 21 5.70 11.08 7.62
C HIS A 21 7.07 10.42 7.86
N SER A 22 7.09 9.19 8.36
CA SER A 22 8.32 8.37 8.49
C SER A 22 8.39 7.23 7.49
N SER A 23 7.30 6.93 6.79
CA SER A 23 7.24 5.81 5.83
C SER A 23 7.74 6.21 4.44
N ASP A 24 8.48 5.31 3.79
CA ASP A 24 8.82 5.39 2.36
C ASP A 24 7.68 4.92 1.45
N GLU A 25 6.70 4.21 2.00
CA GLU A 25 5.58 3.61 1.27
C GLU A 25 4.65 4.69 0.69
N TRP A 26 4.19 4.48 -0.55
CA TRP A 26 3.12 5.28 -1.15
C TRP A 26 1.78 4.57 -0.95
N MET A 27 0.77 5.34 -0.56
CA MET A 27 -0.61 4.89 -0.49
C MET A 27 -1.24 4.89 -1.90
N ALA A 28 -2.32 4.11 -2.08
CA ALA A 28 -2.97 3.92 -3.38
C ALA A 28 -3.48 5.23 -4.02
N ASP A 29 -3.75 6.26 -3.22
CA ASP A 29 -4.17 7.60 -3.65
C ASP A 29 -2.99 8.56 -3.89
N ALA A 30 -1.78 8.01 -4.08
CA ALA A 30 -0.53 8.77 -4.20
C ALA A 30 -0.24 9.68 -3.01
N THR A 31 -0.71 9.32 -1.81
CA THR A 31 -0.36 9.99 -0.55
C THR A 31 0.64 9.18 0.28
N LYS A 32 1.09 9.75 1.41
CA LYS A 32 1.93 9.07 2.40
C LYS A 32 1.15 8.80 3.68
N LYS A 33 1.65 7.89 4.51
CA LYS A 33 1.15 7.67 5.88
C LYS A 33 1.56 8.85 6.77
N TYR A 34 0.82 9.95 6.66
CA TYR A 34 1.09 11.15 7.45
C TYR A 34 0.68 10.96 8.89
N ARG A 35 1.59 11.27 9.82
CA ARG A 35 1.35 11.29 11.26
C ARG A 35 2.24 12.34 11.90
N LYS A 36 1.86 12.85 13.05
CA LYS A 36 2.59 13.81 13.87
C LYS A 36 3.18 13.21 15.13
N VAL A 37 2.79 12.01 15.55
CA VAL A 37 3.37 11.35 16.72
C VAL A 37 4.16 10.11 16.28
N TYR A 38 5.40 10.00 16.77
CA TYR A 38 6.37 8.99 16.38
C TYR A 38 6.99 8.34 17.61
N ASP A 39 7.24 7.03 17.57
CA ASP A 39 8.10 6.39 18.57
C ASP A 39 9.56 6.42 18.10
N ARG A 40 10.45 6.84 19.00
CA ARG A 40 11.90 6.93 18.78
C ARG A 40 12.48 5.63 18.22
N HIS A 41 12.08 4.48 18.75
CA HIS A 41 12.64 3.17 18.43
C HIS A 41 12.16 2.60 17.10
N GLU A 42 11.17 3.23 16.45
CA GLU A 42 10.71 2.91 15.11
C GLU A 42 10.94 4.03 14.09
N THR A 43 11.67 5.08 14.48
CA THR A 43 11.91 6.25 13.62
C THR A 43 13.39 6.40 13.26
N THR A 44 13.68 6.37 11.96
CA THR A 44 14.98 6.68 11.36
C THR A 44 14.98 8.09 10.77
N TYR A 45 14.12 8.29 9.77
CA TYR A 45 13.93 9.55 9.06
C TYR A 45 12.52 10.09 9.27
N ILE A 46 12.43 11.39 9.50
CA ILE A 46 11.16 12.12 9.41
C ILE A 46 11.23 12.96 8.15
N ARG A 47 10.26 12.72 7.28
CA ARG A 47 10.11 13.33 5.97
C ARG A 47 9.07 14.43 6.06
N VAL A 48 9.25 15.46 5.25
CA VAL A 48 8.36 16.61 5.15
C VAL A 48 7.86 16.72 3.72
N GLU A 49 6.58 16.98 3.58
CA GLU A 49 5.94 17.38 2.33
C GLU A 49 5.33 18.77 2.52
N PHE A 50 5.96 19.77 1.92
CA PHE A 50 5.48 21.14 1.87
C PHE A 50 4.79 21.37 0.52
N SER A 51 3.58 21.94 0.56
CA SER A 51 2.76 22.11 -0.64
C SER A 51 2.11 23.47 -0.73
N VAL A 52 2.02 23.98 -1.96
CA VAL A 52 1.34 25.23 -2.31
C VAL A 52 0.48 25.04 -3.55
N PHE A 53 -0.62 25.78 -3.62
CA PHE A 53 -1.36 25.97 -4.86
C PHE A 53 -0.62 26.97 -5.74
N ASN A 54 -0.44 26.64 -7.01
CA ASN A 54 0.11 27.54 -8.02
C ASN A 54 -0.98 28.52 -8.48
N LYS A 55 -0.80 29.81 -8.20
CA LYS A 55 -1.78 30.83 -8.64
C LYS A 55 -1.57 31.27 -10.08
N LEU A 56 -0.46 30.86 -10.71
CA LEU A 56 -0.16 31.10 -12.12
C LEU A 56 -0.39 29.83 -12.96
N PHE A 57 -1.18 28.88 -12.44
CA PHE A 57 -1.61 27.70 -13.18
C PHE A 57 -2.34 28.12 -14.47
N ASP A 58 -2.04 27.45 -15.57
CA ASP A 58 -2.41 27.78 -16.96
C ASP A 58 -1.94 29.15 -17.48
N GLU A 59 -1.35 30.00 -16.64
CA GLU A 59 -0.94 31.37 -17.00
C GLU A 59 0.56 31.46 -17.33
N ALA A 60 1.43 31.14 -16.38
CA ALA A 60 2.88 31.38 -16.52
C ALA A 60 3.73 30.44 -15.67
N GLU A 61 4.91 30.12 -16.18
CA GLU A 61 5.97 29.45 -15.42
C GLU A 61 6.65 30.45 -14.47
N TRP A 62 7.11 29.97 -13.31
CA TRP A 62 7.88 30.76 -12.37
C TRP A 62 8.88 29.91 -11.60
N GLU A 63 9.87 30.54 -10.99
CA GLU A 63 10.86 29.86 -10.14
C GLU A 63 10.61 30.17 -8.67
N ALA A 64 10.80 29.17 -7.82
CA ALA A 64 10.73 29.27 -6.37
C ALA A 64 12.06 28.83 -5.75
N ASN A 65 12.57 29.62 -4.82
CA ASN A 65 13.61 29.17 -3.89
C ASN A 65 12.96 28.70 -2.60
N VAL A 66 12.91 27.39 -2.40
CA VAL A 66 12.27 26.79 -1.24
C VAL A 66 13.31 26.41 -0.21
N ARG A 67 13.02 26.71 1.05
CA ARG A 67 13.84 26.25 2.18
C ARG A 67 12.96 25.55 3.20
N LEU A 68 13.37 24.35 3.59
CA LEU A 68 12.72 23.54 4.62
C LEU A 68 13.65 23.45 5.82
N LYS A 69 13.20 23.95 6.96
CA LYS A 69 13.96 23.92 8.20
C LYS A 69 13.29 23.04 9.23
N CYS A 70 14.06 22.24 9.94
CA CYS A 70 13.57 21.47 11.08
C CYS A 70 14.20 21.97 12.36
N PHE A 71 13.40 22.07 13.41
CA PHE A 71 13.82 22.52 14.74
C PHE A 71 13.41 21.52 15.80
N VAL A 72 14.19 21.42 16.87
CA VAL A 72 13.73 20.91 18.16
C VAL A 72 13.32 22.10 19.04
N VAL A 73 12.21 21.95 19.76
CA VAL A 73 11.69 22.97 20.68
C VAL A 73 12.24 22.70 22.07
N GLU A 74 12.94 23.68 22.63
CA GLU A 74 13.59 23.63 23.94
C GLU A 74 13.06 24.80 24.80
N GLY A 75 11.94 24.55 25.50
CA GLY A 75 11.24 25.59 26.25
C GLY A 75 10.64 26.65 25.32
N ALA A 76 11.06 27.91 25.46
CA ALA A 76 10.66 29.00 24.58
C ALA A 76 11.53 29.14 23.31
N ASN A 77 12.64 28.40 23.23
CA ASN A 77 13.60 28.50 22.14
C ASN A 77 13.41 27.36 21.11
N ARG A 78 13.86 27.59 19.89
CA ARG A 78 13.96 26.58 18.83
C ARG A 78 15.43 26.42 18.44
N ARG A 79 15.94 25.19 18.46
CA ARG A 79 17.29 24.87 17.98
C ARG A 79 17.18 24.22 16.61
N GLU A 80 17.84 24.82 15.61
CA GLU A 80 17.84 24.30 14.22
C GLU A 80 18.57 22.95 14.18
N LEU A 81 17.92 21.96 13.56
CA LEU A 81 18.46 20.63 13.32
C LEU A 81 18.93 20.48 11.87
N CYS A 82 18.19 21.07 10.94
CA CYS A 82 18.52 21.06 9.52
C CYS A 82 17.95 22.27 8.78
N ASN A 83 18.55 22.54 7.63
CA ASN A 83 18.17 23.61 6.73
C ASN A 83 18.45 23.16 5.29
N LEU A 84 17.38 22.78 4.60
CA LEU A 84 17.40 22.14 3.29
C LEU A 84 16.91 23.14 2.27
N THR A 85 17.69 23.40 1.22
CA THR A 85 17.35 24.40 0.20
C THR A 85 17.20 23.74 -1.16
N GLN A 86 16.14 24.08 -1.87
CA GLN A 86 15.83 23.61 -3.21
C GLN A 86 15.36 24.78 -4.08
N GLN A 87 16.03 24.99 -5.20
CA GLN A 87 15.49 25.84 -6.27
C GLN A 87 14.70 24.96 -7.24
N ARG A 88 13.51 25.42 -7.63
CA ARG A 88 12.66 24.67 -8.54
C ARG A 88 11.94 25.60 -9.51
N LYS A 89 11.99 25.24 -10.79
CA LYS A 89 11.10 25.80 -11.82
C LYS A 89 9.73 25.11 -11.74
N ILE A 90 8.68 25.92 -11.67
CA ILE A 90 7.28 25.48 -11.53
C ILE A 90 6.59 25.69 -12.86
N GLY A 91 6.06 24.59 -13.41
CA GLY A 91 5.30 24.60 -14.65
C GLY A 91 3.93 25.25 -14.49
N LYS A 92 3.43 25.86 -15.57
CA LYS A 92 2.05 26.38 -15.60
C LYS A 92 0.99 25.26 -15.55
N ASP A 93 1.37 24.03 -15.86
CA ASP A 93 0.54 22.82 -15.79
C ASP A 93 0.52 22.15 -14.41
N GLU A 94 1.22 22.73 -13.42
CA GLU A 94 1.25 22.24 -12.05
C GLU A 94 0.28 23.02 -11.16
N ASN A 95 -0.93 22.51 -10.93
CA ASN A 95 -1.90 23.16 -10.03
C ASN A 95 -1.44 23.12 -8.56
N VAL A 96 -0.87 21.99 -8.14
CA VAL A 96 -0.28 21.83 -6.81
C VAL A 96 1.19 21.48 -6.94
N VAL A 97 2.02 22.31 -6.31
CA VAL A 97 3.46 22.12 -6.25
C VAL A 97 3.82 21.49 -4.91
N TYR A 98 4.57 20.40 -4.96
CA TYR A 98 5.09 19.70 -3.79
C TYR A 98 6.60 19.85 -3.69
N PHE A 99 7.09 20.12 -2.49
CA PHE A 99 8.49 20.12 -2.11
C PHE A 99 8.65 19.07 -1.01
N ARG A 100 9.52 18.09 -1.24
CA ARG A 100 9.67 16.93 -0.37
C ARG A 100 11.12 16.75 0.01
N ASP A 101 11.36 16.55 1.29
CA ASP A 101 12.70 16.29 1.80
C ASP A 101 12.63 15.44 3.08
N SER A 102 13.78 15.05 3.60
CA SER A 102 13.90 14.17 4.75
C SER A 102 15.08 14.53 5.63
N TRP A 103 14.93 14.28 6.93
CA TRP A 103 16.04 14.41 7.87
C TRP A 103 16.05 13.24 8.86
N GLY A 104 17.24 12.81 9.27
CA GLY A 104 17.40 11.69 10.20
C GLY A 104 18.68 10.90 9.98
N GLN A 105 18.69 9.68 10.51
CA GLN A 105 19.80 8.74 10.39
C GLN A 105 19.28 7.34 10.06
N SER A 106 20.14 6.51 9.47
CA SER A 106 19.80 5.14 9.07
C SER A 106 19.54 4.19 10.25
N THR A 107 19.96 4.54 11.47
CA THR A 107 19.82 3.70 12.65
C THR A 107 18.64 4.16 13.50
N TYR A 108 17.75 3.24 13.84
CA TYR A 108 16.60 3.52 14.71
C TYR A 108 17.03 4.06 16.08
N GLY A 109 16.33 5.08 16.56
CA GLY A 109 16.49 5.62 17.91
C GLY A 109 17.79 6.40 18.17
N THR A 110 18.64 6.65 17.18
CA THR A 110 19.92 7.35 17.39
C THR A 110 19.85 8.86 17.21
N PHE A 111 18.86 9.38 16.47
CA PHE A 111 18.77 10.80 16.14
C PHE A 111 17.56 11.50 16.77
N TRP A 112 16.37 10.94 16.60
CA TRP A 112 15.12 11.55 17.06
C TRP A 112 14.86 11.18 18.51
N PHE A 113 15.28 12.03 19.44
CA PHE A 113 15.02 11.87 20.88
C PHE A 113 13.62 12.35 21.25
N LYS A 114 13.12 11.94 22.44
CA LYS A 114 11.84 12.46 22.94
C LYS A 114 11.82 13.99 22.91
N GLY A 115 10.78 14.57 22.32
CA GLY A 115 10.65 16.02 22.23
C GLY A 115 9.58 16.50 21.26
N VAL A 116 9.43 17.82 21.23
CA VAL A 116 8.57 18.54 20.30
C VAL A 116 9.44 19.13 19.21
N TYR A 117 9.02 18.97 17.97
CA TYR A 117 9.77 19.40 16.80
C TYR A 117 8.88 20.17 15.84
N VAL A 118 9.48 21.06 15.06
CA VAL A 118 8.77 21.90 14.10
C VAL A 118 9.48 21.84 12.75
N TRP A 119 8.70 21.57 11.70
CA TRP A 119 9.10 21.84 10.32
C TRP A 119 8.55 23.19 9.88
N GLU A 120 9.39 24.00 9.26
CA GLU A 120 9.03 25.27 8.65
C GLU A 120 9.34 25.24 7.16
N GLY A 121 8.41 25.75 6.34
CA GLY A 121 8.56 25.90 4.90
C GLY A 121 8.61 27.36 4.50
N TYR A 122 9.67 27.73 3.80
CA TYR A 122 9.92 29.07 3.29
C TYR A 122 9.92 29.07 1.77
N ILE A 123 9.42 30.15 1.16
CA ILE A 123 9.58 30.45 -0.27
C ILE A 123 10.13 31.86 -0.38
N ASP A 124 11.26 32.01 -1.08
CA ASP A 124 11.95 33.30 -1.29
C ASP A 124 12.16 34.06 0.03
N GLU A 125 12.72 33.36 1.04
CA GLU A 125 12.99 33.85 2.40
C GLU A 125 11.77 34.17 3.27
N VAL A 126 10.54 34.02 2.77
CA VAL A 126 9.32 34.26 3.54
C VAL A 126 8.81 32.95 4.13
N LEU A 127 8.54 32.92 5.44
CA LEU A 127 7.89 31.79 6.11
C LEU A 127 6.45 31.64 5.58
N VAL A 128 6.16 30.50 4.98
CA VAL A 128 4.86 30.21 4.35
C VAL A 128 3.97 29.34 5.24
N GLY A 129 4.57 28.42 6.00
CA GLY A 129 3.84 27.57 6.92
C GLY A 129 4.75 26.72 7.80
N GLU A 130 4.18 26.22 8.89
CA GLU A 130 4.87 25.32 9.82
C GLU A 130 3.97 24.16 10.25
N THR A 131 4.57 23.07 10.71
CA THR A 131 3.85 21.95 11.34
C THR A 131 4.68 21.38 12.49
N THR A 132 3.99 21.08 13.58
CA THR A 132 4.57 20.46 14.77
C THR A 132 4.38 18.95 14.72
N PHE A 133 5.41 18.22 15.16
CA PHE A 133 5.36 16.80 15.41
C PHE A 133 6.09 16.45 16.71
N TYR A 134 5.84 15.25 17.20
CA TYR A 134 6.23 14.77 18.51
C TYR A 134 6.94 13.43 18.36
N VAL A 135 8.06 13.29 19.05
CA VAL A 135 8.74 12.01 19.18
C VAL A 135 8.63 11.60 20.64
N GLU A 136 8.16 10.39 20.86
CA GLU A 136 7.97 9.79 22.17
C GLU A 136 9.00 8.68 22.41
N ASP A 137 9.30 8.44 23.68
CA ASP A 137 10.29 7.46 24.11
C ASP A 137 9.82 6.79 25.40
N VAL A 138 9.33 5.56 25.26
CA VAL A 138 8.90 4.69 26.38
C VAL A 138 9.70 3.38 26.42
N GLY A 139 10.75 3.27 25.60
CA GLY A 139 11.54 2.06 25.41
C GLY A 139 11.15 1.26 24.16
N ALA A 140 11.98 0.27 23.82
CA ALA A 140 11.80 -0.55 22.63
C ALA A 140 10.67 -1.58 22.83
N ALA A 141 9.59 -1.45 22.07
CA ALA A 141 8.50 -2.41 22.02
C ALA A 141 8.84 -3.61 21.11
N ARG A 142 8.26 -4.78 21.40
CA ARG A 142 8.21 -5.87 20.42
C ARG A 142 7.25 -5.49 19.28
N LYS A 143 7.43 -6.10 18.10
CA LYS A 143 6.55 -5.82 16.95
C LYS A 143 5.07 -6.11 17.31
N GLY A 144 4.21 -5.10 17.20
CA GLY A 144 2.79 -5.17 17.54
C GLY A 144 2.46 -5.01 19.03
N GLU A 145 3.45 -4.79 19.89
CA GLU A 145 3.25 -4.49 21.31
C GLU A 145 2.98 -2.99 21.51
N ASN A 146 1.97 -2.66 22.30
CA ASN A 146 1.70 -1.29 22.74
C ASN A 146 2.18 -1.08 24.18
N LEU A 147 3.22 -0.28 24.35
CA LEU A 147 3.78 0.07 25.66
C LEU A 147 3.09 1.26 26.33
N PHE A 148 2.33 2.07 25.59
CA PHE A 148 1.84 3.36 26.04
C PHE A 148 0.56 3.25 26.89
N PHE A 149 -0.40 2.47 26.42
CA PHE A 149 -1.70 2.32 27.06
C PHE A 149 -2.32 0.95 26.79
N ASP A 150 -3.24 0.55 27.67
CA ASP A 150 -4.11 -0.60 27.44
C ASP A 150 -5.48 -0.10 26.97
N LEU A 151 -6.08 -0.82 26.02
CA LEU A 151 -7.45 -0.54 25.60
C LEU A 151 -8.42 -0.93 26.72
N GLU A 152 -9.26 0.01 27.15
CA GLU A 152 -10.26 -0.25 28.18
C GLU A 152 -11.63 -0.57 27.58
N ALA A 153 -12.12 0.26 26.66
CA ALA A 153 -13.40 0.05 26.00
C ALA A 153 -13.48 0.77 24.65
N ILE A 154 -14.27 0.22 23.73
CA ILE A 154 -14.78 0.93 22.56
C ILE A 154 -16.26 0.66 22.47
N LYS A 155 -17.07 1.72 22.45
CA LYS A 155 -18.53 1.60 22.29
C LYS A 155 -19.02 2.53 21.19
N LEU A 156 -19.81 2.00 20.27
CA LEU A 156 -20.32 2.78 19.15
C LEU A 156 -21.69 3.38 19.50
N PHE A 157 -21.96 4.58 19.03
CA PHE A 157 -23.25 5.26 19.20
C PHE A 157 -23.55 6.19 18.01
N GLU A 158 -24.83 6.51 17.82
CA GLU A 158 -25.26 7.49 16.82
C GLU A 158 -25.40 8.87 17.46
N GLY A 159 -25.18 9.92 16.66
CA GLY A 159 -25.63 11.26 17.02
C GLY A 159 -25.28 12.31 15.97
N ASP A 160 -25.59 13.58 16.26
CA ASP A 160 -25.21 14.72 15.43
C ASP A 160 -23.72 15.07 15.55
N GLY A 161 -23.27 16.14 14.88
CA GLY A 161 -21.92 16.68 15.00
C GLY A 161 -21.48 17.07 16.41
N LYS A 162 -22.38 17.05 17.41
CA LYS A 162 -22.12 17.41 18.82
C LYS A 162 -22.33 16.23 19.77
N ALA A 163 -22.52 15.02 19.27
CA ALA A 163 -22.82 13.86 20.11
C ALA A 163 -21.68 13.52 21.09
N SER A 164 -20.45 13.96 20.80
CA SER A 164 -19.29 13.82 21.68
C SER A 164 -19.47 14.47 23.06
N VAL A 165 -20.27 15.53 23.17
CA VAL A 165 -20.50 16.25 24.44
C VAL A 165 -21.80 15.87 25.16
N GLN A 166 -22.57 14.91 24.62
CA GLN A 166 -23.81 14.47 25.23
C GLN A 166 -23.55 13.61 26.49
N GLU A 167 -24.29 13.89 27.56
CA GLU A 167 -24.16 13.22 28.86
C GLU A 167 -24.60 11.75 28.82
N THR A 168 -25.61 11.44 28.02
CA THR A 168 -26.13 10.08 27.86
C THR A 168 -25.90 9.63 26.44
N LYS A 169 -25.45 8.38 26.28
CA LYS A 169 -25.13 7.77 24.98
C LYS A 169 -25.89 6.46 24.87
N ARG A 170 -26.62 6.32 23.77
CA ARG A 170 -27.30 5.07 23.41
C ARG A 170 -26.36 4.26 22.53
N TYR A 171 -25.77 3.22 23.09
CA TYR A 171 -24.80 2.41 22.37
C TYR A 171 -25.49 1.41 21.43
N LEU A 172 -24.96 1.31 20.21
CA LEU A 172 -25.54 0.55 19.12
C LEU A 172 -24.52 -0.44 18.56
N LYS A 173 -24.98 -1.66 18.27
CA LYS A 173 -24.25 -2.67 17.49
C LYS A 173 -24.68 -2.67 16.02
N THR A 174 -25.91 -2.21 15.76
CA THR A 174 -26.48 -2.04 14.42
C THR A 174 -27.05 -0.63 14.29
N PHE A 175 -26.73 0.03 13.18
CA PHE A 175 -27.11 1.40 12.85
C PHE A 175 -28.20 1.42 11.77
N SER A 176 -29.02 2.47 11.75
CA SER A 176 -30.09 2.63 10.76
C SER A 176 -29.57 3.42 9.55
N GLN A 177 -29.62 2.86 8.35
CA GLN A 177 -29.23 3.56 7.12
C GLN A 177 -30.04 4.84 6.88
N ARG A 178 -31.27 4.92 7.41
CA ARG A 178 -32.18 6.05 7.22
C ARG A 178 -31.98 7.18 8.22
N GLU A 179 -31.52 6.84 9.43
CA GLU A 179 -31.47 7.78 10.56
C GLU A 179 -30.04 8.14 10.97
N THR A 180 -29.07 7.24 10.73
CA THR A 180 -27.69 7.43 11.18
C THR A 180 -27.01 8.58 10.44
N ARG A 181 -26.64 9.60 11.21
CA ARG A 181 -25.84 10.75 10.75
C ARG A 181 -24.36 10.44 10.86
N TYR A 182 -23.92 10.20 12.09
CA TYR A 182 -22.56 9.83 12.43
C TYR A 182 -22.56 8.50 13.18
N VAL A 183 -21.55 7.69 12.88
CA VAL A 183 -21.13 6.60 13.76
C VAL A 183 -20.01 7.16 14.61
N TRP A 184 -20.32 7.42 15.87
CA TRP A 184 -19.37 7.83 16.89
C TRP A 184 -18.87 6.62 17.66
N SER A 185 -17.69 6.75 18.25
CA SER A 185 -17.08 5.77 19.12
C SER A 185 -16.68 6.45 20.42
N GLU A 186 -17.11 5.94 21.56
CA GLU A 186 -16.51 6.22 22.86
C GLU A 186 -15.29 5.31 23.01
N PHE A 187 -14.10 5.87 22.74
CA PHE A 187 -12.83 5.18 22.84
C PHE A 187 -12.19 5.48 24.18
N ARG A 188 -11.97 4.45 25.00
CA ARG A 188 -11.35 4.56 26.32
C ARG A 188 -10.06 3.77 26.39
N PHE A 189 -9.01 4.42 26.85
CA PHE A 189 -7.72 3.78 27.08
C PHE A 189 -7.15 4.14 28.45
N LYS A 190 -6.42 3.20 29.03
CA LYS A 190 -5.80 3.32 30.34
C LYS A 190 -4.30 3.51 30.18
N ASN A 191 -3.77 4.62 30.67
CA ASN A 191 -2.34 4.91 30.57
C ASN A 191 -1.50 3.87 31.34
N LYS A 192 -0.40 3.38 30.73
CA LYS A 192 0.57 2.47 31.37
C LYS A 192 1.82 3.17 31.85
N VAL A 193 2.08 4.37 31.34
CA VAL A 193 3.39 5.02 31.38
C VAL A 193 3.42 6.13 32.43
N HIS A 194 4.56 6.28 33.11
CA HIS A 194 4.78 7.32 34.12
C HIS A 194 5.24 8.66 33.53
N SER A 195 5.91 8.66 32.38
CA SER A 195 6.22 9.88 31.63
C SER A 195 4.99 10.40 30.89
N ASP A 196 4.99 11.69 30.59
CA ASP A 196 4.04 12.27 29.66
C ASP A 196 4.33 11.85 28.21
N TYR A 197 3.31 11.90 27.36
CA TYR A 197 3.45 11.65 25.92
C TYR A 197 2.23 12.18 25.16
N TYR A 198 2.40 12.40 23.87
CA TYR A 198 1.29 12.61 22.94
C TYR A 198 0.85 11.27 22.35
N THR A 199 -0.45 11.13 22.12
CA THR A 199 -1.04 10.01 21.38
C THR A 199 -1.67 10.56 20.12
N GLU A 200 -1.40 9.97 18.96
CA GLU A 200 -2.16 10.24 17.74
C GLU A 200 -2.85 8.96 17.30
N LEU A 201 -4.18 8.94 17.47
CA LEU A 201 -5.02 7.81 17.16
C LEU A 201 -5.77 8.08 15.86
N PHE A 202 -5.74 7.11 14.95
CA PHE A 202 -6.49 7.13 13.70
C PHE A 202 -7.66 6.16 13.80
N PHE A 203 -8.83 6.61 13.35
CA PHE A 203 -10.07 5.84 13.32
C PHE A 203 -10.54 5.76 11.88
N ASN A 204 -10.30 4.61 11.25
CA ASN A 204 -10.58 4.36 9.84
C ASN A 204 -11.83 3.50 9.70
N PHE A 205 -12.78 3.95 8.90
CA PHE A 205 -14.04 3.26 8.66
C PHE A 205 -14.01 2.63 7.27
N TYR A 206 -14.25 1.33 7.19
CA TYR A 206 -14.28 0.57 5.95
C TYR A 206 -15.64 -0.09 5.77
N ASP A 207 -16.04 -0.25 4.52
CA ASP A 207 -17.16 -1.14 4.18
C ASP A 207 -16.71 -2.61 4.10
N LYS A 208 -17.66 -3.50 3.81
CA LYS A 208 -17.43 -4.93 3.68
C LYS A 208 -16.42 -5.31 2.59
N ALA A 209 -16.26 -4.47 1.56
CA ALA A 209 -15.28 -4.68 0.50
C ALA A 209 -13.86 -4.25 0.92
N GLY A 210 -13.71 -3.66 2.12
CA GLY A 210 -12.45 -3.11 2.60
C GLY A 210 -12.14 -1.73 2.02
N LEU A 211 -13.11 -1.05 1.40
CA LEU A 211 -12.91 0.30 0.90
C LEU A 211 -13.04 1.31 2.03
N LEU A 212 -12.06 2.21 2.16
CA LEU A 212 -12.06 3.28 3.16
C LEU A 212 -13.21 4.26 2.88
N LYS A 213 -14.19 4.31 3.78
CA LYS A 213 -15.32 5.25 3.76
C LYS A 213 -14.95 6.59 4.36
N GLY A 214 -14.14 6.56 5.41
CA GLY A 214 -13.83 7.75 6.19
C GLY A 214 -12.70 7.51 7.17
N SER A 215 -12.06 8.60 7.58
CA SER A 215 -11.03 8.57 8.60
C SER A 215 -11.14 9.82 9.47
N SER A 216 -10.75 9.67 10.74
CA SER A 216 -10.54 10.78 11.67
C SER A 216 -9.28 10.52 12.49
N SER A 217 -8.58 11.57 12.90
CA SER A 217 -7.41 11.45 13.76
C SER A 217 -7.48 12.39 14.95
N TYR A 218 -6.96 11.94 16.08
CA TYR A 218 -7.03 12.65 17.36
C TYR A 218 -5.66 12.65 18.03
N ILE A 219 -5.13 13.85 18.26
CA ILE A 219 -3.92 14.03 19.08
C ILE A 219 -4.34 14.37 20.51
N THR A 220 -3.94 13.55 21.47
CA THR A 220 -4.25 13.75 22.90
C THR A 220 -2.97 13.74 23.72
N TYR A 221 -2.82 14.73 24.58
CA TYR A 221 -1.73 14.79 25.56
C TYR A 221 -2.08 13.95 26.80
N VAL A 222 -1.21 13.01 27.14
CA VAL A 222 -1.27 12.20 28.36
C VAL A 222 -0.24 12.76 29.34
N ALA A 223 -0.72 13.22 30.49
CA ALA A 223 0.13 13.87 31.49
C ALA A 223 1.01 12.87 32.24
N ALA A 224 2.19 13.31 32.67
CA ALA A 224 3.09 12.50 33.49
C ALA A 224 2.45 12.10 34.84
N ASN A 225 2.91 10.97 35.38
CA ASN A 225 2.50 10.40 36.66
C ASN A 225 1.00 10.08 36.75
N THR A 226 0.39 9.73 35.61
CA THR A 226 -1.00 9.25 35.51
C THR A 226 -1.16 7.76 35.16
N PRO A 227 -0.22 6.82 35.39
CA PRO A 227 -0.49 5.42 35.08
C PRO A 227 -1.73 4.93 35.82
N GLY A 228 -2.55 4.19 35.09
CA GLY A 228 -3.86 3.74 35.52
C GLY A 228 -5.00 4.72 35.31
N GLN A 229 -4.72 5.99 34.99
CA GLN A 229 -5.74 6.96 34.59
C GLN A 229 -6.34 6.57 33.23
N VAL A 230 -7.66 6.73 33.13
CA VAL A 230 -8.43 6.50 31.92
C VAL A 230 -8.62 7.81 31.16
N TYR A 231 -8.40 7.75 29.86
CA TYR A 231 -8.67 8.82 28.91
C TYR A 231 -9.80 8.38 27.99
N THR A 232 -10.73 9.30 27.70
CA THR A 232 -11.90 9.05 26.84
C THR A 232 -11.89 10.00 25.65
N LEU A 233 -12.03 9.45 24.46
CA LEU A 233 -12.15 10.17 23.20
C LEU A 233 -13.47 9.82 22.53
N TYR A 234 -13.97 10.74 21.69
CA TYR A 234 -15.19 10.55 20.92
C TYR A 234 -14.93 10.74 19.42
N PRO A 235 -14.12 9.88 18.77
CA PRO A 235 -13.97 9.85 17.32
C PRO A 235 -15.27 9.46 16.63
N GLY A 236 -15.50 9.98 15.43
CA GLY A 236 -16.64 9.60 14.63
C GLY A 236 -16.52 10.03 13.17
N TRP A 237 -17.29 9.38 12.31
CA TRP A 237 -17.39 9.73 10.91
C TRP A 237 -18.85 9.69 10.45
N GLY A 238 -19.20 10.57 9.51
CA GLY A 238 -20.56 10.71 9.03
C GLY A 238 -20.87 12.08 8.46
N GLY A 239 -22.12 12.51 8.59
CA GLY A 239 -22.57 13.83 8.18
C GLY A 239 -23.89 14.23 8.84
N GLU A 240 -24.15 15.53 8.95
CA GLU A 240 -25.35 16.07 9.61
C GLU A 240 -26.67 15.60 8.98
N THR A 241 -26.65 15.24 7.71
CA THR A 241 -27.80 14.68 6.99
C THR A 241 -27.68 13.15 6.94
N PRO A 242 -28.69 12.40 7.41
CA PRO A 242 -28.75 10.95 7.26
C PRO A 242 -28.65 10.50 5.79
N GLY A 243 -28.28 9.23 5.57
CA GLY A 243 -28.21 8.61 4.23
C GLY A 243 -26.80 8.51 3.63
N ARG A 244 -25.75 8.79 4.41
CA ARG A 244 -24.34 8.50 4.01
C ARG A 244 -23.93 7.04 4.22
N TRP A 245 -24.70 6.32 5.01
CA TRP A 245 -24.49 4.91 5.33
C TRP A 245 -25.47 4.07 4.52
N SER A 246 -24.95 3.08 3.80
CA SER A 246 -25.76 2.10 3.08
C SER A 246 -25.95 0.87 3.95
N SER A 247 -27.01 0.09 3.74
CA SER A 247 -27.11 -1.21 4.41
C SER A 247 -25.98 -2.13 3.97
N ASP A 248 -25.01 -2.33 4.86
CA ASP A 248 -23.88 -3.23 4.69
C ASP A 248 -23.19 -3.49 6.04
N ALA A 249 -22.26 -4.44 6.06
CA ALA A 249 -21.30 -4.59 7.15
C ALA A 249 -20.18 -3.55 7.01
N TYR A 250 -19.77 -2.99 8.14
CA TYR A 250 -18.70 -2.01 8.23
C TYR A 250 -17.72 -2.40 9.32
N THR A 251 -16.53 -1.83 9.24
CA THR A 251 -15.47 -2.04 10.22
C THR A 251 -14.82 -0.71 10.56
N MET A 252 -14.66 -0.42 11.85
CA MET A 252 -13.83 0.67 12.33
C MET A 252 -12.49 0.11 12.85
N GLU A 253 -11.38 0.54 12.29
CA GLU A 253 -10.03 0.24 12.77
C GLU A 253 -9.49 1.40 13.61
N VAL A 254 -8.85 1.07 14.72
CA VAL A 254 -8.11 2.02 15.55
C VAL A 254 -6.61 1.77 15.39
N ILE A 255 -5.87 2.77 14.93
CA ILE A 255 -4.44 2.68 14.67
C ILE A 255 -3.70 3.69 15.53
N PHE A 256 -2.60 3.26 16.14
CA PHE A 256 -1.68 4.10 16.90
C PHE A 256 -0.25 3.77 16.49
N MET A 257 0.52 4.79 16.05
CA MET A 257 1.90 4.62 15.59
C MET A 257 2.05 3.44 14.59
N ASP A 258 1.22 3.42 13.54
CA ASP A 258 1.15 2.36 12.51
C ASP A 258 0.81 0.94 13.01
N ASN A 259 0.47 0.77 14.29
CA ASN A 259 0.00 -0.50 14.85
C ASN A 259 -1.53 -0.50 14.95
N LEU A 260 -2.15 -1.56 14.44
CA LEU A 260 -3.58 -1.81 14.63
C LEU A 260 -3.82 -2.18 16.10
N ILE A 261 -4.54 -1.31 16.82
CA ILE A 261 -4.88 -1.48 18.23
C ILE A 261 -6.16 -2.29 18.38
N ALA A 262 -7.17 -1.97 17.58
CA ALA A 262 -8.47 -2.63 17.65
C ALA A 262 -9.23 -2.57 16.33
N THR A 263 -10.14 -3.52 16.16
CA THR A 263 -11.08 -3.61 15.06
C THR A 263 -12.48 -3.78 15.63
N VAL A 264 -13.41 -2.92 15.20
CA VAL A 264 -14.79 -2.90 15.69
C VAL A 264 -15.72 -3.06 14.49
N PRO A 265 -16.16 -4.28 14.16
CA PRO A 265 -17.17 -4.48 13.14
C PRO A 265 -18.54 -4.05 13.66
N PHE A 266 -19.33 -3.44 12.80
CA PHE A 266 -20.71 -3.03 13.07
C PHE A 266 -21.56 -3.16 11.82
N GLN A 267 -22.88 -3.24 12.00
CA GLN A 267 -23.82 -3.40 10.90
C GLN A 267 -24.58 -2.10 10.65
N VAL A 268 -24.86 -1.79 9.40
CA VAL A 268 -25.90 -0.83 9.02
C VAL A 268 -27.05 -1.58 8.36
N SER A 269 -28.28 -1.30 8.77
CA SER A 269 -29.51 -1.95 8.28
C SER A 269 -30.68 -0.98 8.25
N ASP A 270 -31.91 -1.47 7.98
CA ASP A 270 -33.12 -0.63 8.00
C ASP A 270 -33.50 -0.09 9.39
N SER A 271 -33.05 -0.74 10.46
CA SER A 271 -33.33 -0.33 11.85
C SER A 271 -32.08 -0.38 12.72
N ALA A 272 -32.03 0.48 13.74
CA ALA A 272 -30.97 0.45 14.74
C ALA A 272 -31.23 -0.62 15.80
N GLU A 273 -30.19 -1.29 16.28
CA GLU A 273 -30.24 -2.21 17.42
C GLU A 273 -29.27 -1.76 18.50
N GLU A 274 -29.79 -1.63 19.72
CA GLU A 274 -28.97 -1.38 20.91
C GLU A 274 -28.07 -2.57 21.23
N GLY A 275 -26.89 -2.24 21.74
CA GLY A 275 -25.90 -3.20 22.18
C GLY A 275 -24.48 -2.69 21.99
N ASP A 276 -23.54 -3.38 22.61
CA ASP A 276 -22.13 -3.12 22.39
C ASP A 276 -21.66 -3.86 21.13
N ALA A 277 -21.05 -3.13 20.20
CA ALA A 277 -20.36 -3.74 19.07
C ALA A 277 -19.16 -4.58 19.57
N PRO A 278 -18.86 -5.73 18.95
CA PRO A 278 -17.71 -6.53 19.36
C PRO A 278 -16.41 -5.76 19.12
N VAL A 279 -15.47 -5.86 20.07
CA VAL A 279 -14.14 -5.26 19.95
C VAL A 279 -13.11 -6.38 19.84
N ILE A 280 -12.39 -6.38 18.72
CA ILE A 280 -11.36 -7.36 18.41
C ILE A 280 -10.00 -6.69 18.61
N THR A 281 -9.14 -7.29 19.43
CA THR A 281 -7.74 -6.87 19.64
C THR A 281 -6.80 -8.03 19.26
N ASN A 282 -5.49 -7.78 19.15
CA ASN A 282 -4.46 -8.74 18.70
C ASN A 282 -4.23 -9.98 19.61
N GLY A 283 -5.27 -10.51 20.27
CA GLY A 283 -5.20 -11.79 20.98
C GLY A 283 -6.34 -12.12 21.94
N LEU A 284 -7.23 -11.18 22.27
CA LEU A 284 -8.38 -11.42 23.16
C LEU A 284 -9.60 -10.62 22.70
N GLN A 285 -10.76 -11.28 22.66
CA GLN A 285 -12.06 -10.63 22.58
C GLN A 285 -12.34 -10.03 23.96
N ILE A 286 -12.51 -8.72 24.07
CA ILE A 286 -13.02 -8.13 25.32
C ILE A 286 -14.52 -8.44 25.35
N ALA A 287 -14.90 -9.53 26.00
CA ALA A 287 -16.29 -9.81 26.29
C ALA A 287 -16.79 -8.75 27.29
N ALA A 288 -17.70 -7.88 26.86
CA ALA A 288 -18.52 -7.11 27.79
C ALA A 288 -19.22 -8.09 28.73
N GLN A 289 -19.05 -7.91 30.04
CA GLN A 289 -19.55 -8.81 31.06
C GLN A 289 -21.08 -8.94 30.98
N GLY A 290 -21.56 -10.19 30.90
CA GLY A 290 -22.92 -10.60 31.28
C GLY A 290 -23.89 -10.86 30.13
N GLY A 291 -24.12 -12.14 29.81
CA GLY A 291 -25.26 -12.56 28.98
C GLY A 291 -25.03 -13.90 28.30
N GLN A 292 -25.92 -14.87 28.53
CA GLN A 292 -25.82 -16.26 28.08
C GLN A 292 -25.67 -16.43 26.57
N ALA A 293 -24.93 -17.49 26.23
CA ALA A 293 -24.66 -17.98 24.89
C ALA A 293 -25.91 -18.02 23.99
N THR A 294 -25.84 -17.28 22.89
CA THR A 294 -26.59 -17.60 21.68
C THR A 294 -25.61 -17.62 20.51
N THR A 295 -25.60 -18.77 19.85
CA THR A 295 -24.76 -19.13 18.71
C THR A 295 -25.07 -18.21 17.52
N GLY A 296 -24.34 -17.11 17.42
CA GLY A 296 -24.21 -16.30 16.21
C GLY A 296 -22.77 -16.37 15.76
N SER A 297 -22.53 -16.92 14.57
CA SER A 297 -21.21 -17.15 13.98
C SER A 297 -20.36 -15.88 13.97
N ALA A 298 -19.34 -15.87 14.83
CA ALA A 298 -18.23 -14.91 14.83
C ALA A 298 -17.49 -14.92 13.48
N PRO A 299 -16.78 -13.83 13.11
CA PRO A 299 -15.76 -13.94 12.08
C PRO A 299 -14.68 -14.88 12.61
N VAL A 300 -14.62 -16.06 12.00
CA VAL A 300 -13.68 -17.14 12.32
C VAL A 300 -12.26 -16.60 12.16
N ILE A 301 -11.39 -16.81 13.15
CA ILE A 301 -9.94 -16.89 12.89
C ILE A 301 -9.83 -17.94 11.81
N LYS A 302 -9.66 -17.53 10.54
CA LYS A 302 -9.72 -18.45 9.39
C LYS A 302 -8.87 -19.66 9.74
N ASN A 303 -9.51 -20.83 9.84
CA ASN A 303 -8.76 -22.04 10.05
C ASN A 303 -7.75 -22.14 8.90
N SER A 304 -6.57 -22.72 9.12
CA SER A 304 -5.54 -22.81 8.06
C SER A 304 -6.11 -23.44 6.77
N GLU A 305 -7.11 -24.33 6.93
CA GLU A 305 -7.90 -24.90 5.83
C GLU A 305 -8.78 -23.88 5.09
N ASP A 306 -9.42 -22.94 5.77
CA ASP A 306 -10.24 -21.89 5.14
C ASP A 306 -9.36 -20.94 4.35
N LEU A 307 -8.24 -20.50 4.94
CA LEU A 307 -7.26 -19.66 4.26
C LEU A 307 -6.71 -20.37 3.01
N LEU A 308 -6.40 -21.67 3.12
CA LEU A 308 -5.94 -22.47 2.00
C LEU A 308 -7.01 -22.56 0.90
N PHE A 309 -8.26 -22.85 1.27
CA PHE A 309 -9.37 -22.95 0.34
C PHE A 309 -9.60 -21.63 -0.41
N GLU A 310 -9.68 -20.51 0.31
CA GLU A 310 -9.87 -19.19 -0.28
C GLU A 310 -8.69 -18.80 -1.18
N SER A 311 -7.45 -19.07 -0.76
CA SER A 311 -6.26 -18.73 -1.56
C SER A 311 -6.20 -19.55 -2.84
N LEU A 312 -6.63 -20.82 -2.81
CA LEU A 312 -6.76 -21.64 -4.01
C LEU A 312 -7.93 -21.19 -4.89
N ALA A 313 -9.04 -20.77 -4.31
CA ALA A 313 -10.14 -20.16 -5.06
C ALA A 313 -9.69 -18.87 -5.75
N GLU A 314 -8.95 -18.01 -5.05
CA GLU A 314 -8.34 -16.78 -5.57
C GLU A 314 -7.41 -17.13 -6.75
N LEU A 315 -6.48 -18.09 -6.58
CA LEU A 315 -5.59 -18.55 -7.66
C LEU A 315 -6.37 -19.07 -8.87
N ASN A 316 -7.36 -19.93 -8.66
CA ASN A 316 -8.13 -20.56 -9.72
C ASN A 316 -9.03 -19.54 -10.46
N SER A 317 -9.41 -18.44 -9.80
CA SER A 317 -10.19 -17.35 -10.38
C SER A 317 -9.40 -16.43 -11.30
N LEU A 318 -8.06 -16.40 -11.19
CA LEU A 318 -7.22 -15.62 -12.10
C LEU A 318 -7.44 -16.06 -13.55
N THR A 319 -7.44 -15.14 -14.50
CA THR A 319 -7.57 -15.52 -15.92
C THR A 319 -6.30 -16.25 -16.37
N GLY A 320 -6.42 -17.27 -17.21
CA GLY A 320 -5.29 -18.04 -17.74
C GLY A 320 -4.50 -18.82 -16.69
N LEU A 321 -3.17 -18.88 -16.85
CA LEU A 321 -2.21 -19.51 -15.94
C LEU A 321 -2.49 -20.99 -15.61
N THR A 322 -3.07 -21.74 -16.56
CA THR A 322 -3.54 -23.13 -16.35
C THR A 322 -2.45 -24.05 -15.81
N LYS A 323 -1.22 -23.98 -16.34
CA LYS A 323 -0.10 -24.80 -15.87
C LYS A 323 0.27 -24.50 -14.41
N ILE A 324 0.42 -23.22 -14.07
CA ILE A 324 0.74 -22.78 -12.71
C ILE A 324 -0.36 -23.21 -11.73
N LYS A 325 -1.63 -23.05 -12.10
CA LYS A 325 -2.75 -23.53 -11.29
C LYS A 325 -2.65 -25.04 -11.04
N GLN A 326 -2.36 -25.84 -12.07
CA GLN A 326 -2.19 -27.29 -11.94
C GLN A 326 -1.04 -27.62 -10.99
N GLU A 327 0.13 -27.03 -11.18
CA GLU A 327 1.32 -27.26 -10.36
C GLU A 327 1.10 -26.90 -8.88
N VAL A 328 0.45 -25.78 -8.59
CA VAL A 328 0.12 -25.40 -7.20
C VAL A 328 -0.91 -26.35 -6.57
N ASN A 329 -1.92 -26.79 -7.33
CA ASN A 329 -2.89 -27.75 -6.82
C ASN A 329 -2.25 -29.14 -6.57
N GLU A 330 -1.31 -29.57 -7.41
CA GLU A 330 -0.53 -30.80 -7.21
C GLU A 330 0.39 -30.71 -5.99
N MET A 331 1.09 -29.58 -5.84
CA MET A 331 1.91 -29.27 -4.67
C MET A 331 1.09 -29.37 -3.39
N VAL A 332 -0.10 -28.76 -3.34
CA VAL A 332 -1.01 -28.83 -2.18
C VAL A 332 -1.35 -30.28 -1.83
N LYS A 333 -1.67 -31.11 -2.82
CA LYS A 333 -1.98 -32.54 -2.60
C LYS A 333 -0.78 -33.29 -2.02
N LEU A 334 0.42 -33.06 -2.55
CA LEU A 334 1.65 -33.71 -2.09
C LEU A 334 2.02 -33.29 -0.67
N VAL A 335 1.92 -31.99 -0.34
CA VAL A 335 2.20 -31.48 1.01
C VAL A 335 1.24 -32.09 2.03
N LYS A 336 -0.07 -32.13 1.73
CA LYS A 336 -1.05 -32.79 2.61
C LYS A 336 -0.74 -34.26 2.83
N PHE A 337 -0.42 -35.01 1.77
CA PHE A 337 -0.02 -36.41 1.87
C PHE A 337 1.24 -36.61 2.73
N TYR A 338 2.23 -35.72 2.63
CA TYR A 338 3.43 -35.77 3.47
C TYR A 338 3.14 -35.46 4.94
N GLN A 339 2.24 -34.53 5.23
CA GLN A 339 1.76 -34.26 6.59
C GLN A 339 1.06 -35.49 7.20
N GLU A 340 0.14 -36.10 6.46
CA GLU A 340 -0.59 -37.31 6.89
C GLU A 340 0.34 -38.51 7.13
N THR A 341 1.38 -38.66 6.30
CA THR A 341 2.32 -39.78 6.39
C THR A 341 3.53 -39.50 7.29
N GLY A 342 3.57 -38.35 7.96
CA GLY A 342 4.66 -37.94 8.86
C GLY A 342 6.03 -37.80 8.17
N LYS A 343 6.04 -37.57 6.85
CA LYS A 343 7.28 -37.35 6.08
C LYS A 343 7.78 -35.93 6.31
N ASP A 344 9.10 -35.78 6.36
CA ASP A 344 9.73 -34.47 6.46
C ASP A 344 9.52 -33.67 5.16
N ILE A 345 8.63 -32.69 5.24
CA ILE A 345 8.24 -31.81 4.13
C ILE A 345 9.38 -30.86 3.79
N LEU A 346 10.06 -30.30 4.80
CA LEU A 346 11.08 -29.26 4.61
C LEU A 346 12.33 -29.80 3.90
N ASN A 347 12.64 -31.09 4.11
CA ASN A 347 13.72 -31.76 3.41
C ASN A 347 13.36 -32.21 1.98
N LYS A 348 12.07 -32.35 1.66
CA LYS A 348 11.59 -32.82 0.34
C LYS A 348 11.01 -31.74 -0.55
N PHE A 349 10.71 -30.57 0.02
CA PHE A 349 10.06 -29.47 -0.66
C PHE A 349 10.90 -28.20 -0.54
N SER A 350 11.36 -27.68 -1.67
CA SER A 350 12.03 -26.39 -1.75
C SER A 350 10.98 -25.27 -1.81
N LEU A 351 11.19 -24.21 -1.01
CA LEU A 351 10.34 -23.01 -1.02
C LEU A 351 10.87 -21.93 -1.97
N HIS A 352 11.93 -22.24 -2.71
CA HIS A 352 12.62 -21.30 -3.56
C HIS A 352 12.21 -21.50 -5.01
N THR A 353 11.69 -20.46 -5.65
CA THR A 353 11.04 -20.58 -6.96
C THR A 353 11.52 -19.49 -7.91
N VAL A 354 11.62 -19.82 -9.19
CA VAL A 354 11.94 -18.87 -10.28
C VAL A 354 10.67 -18.56 -11.04
N PHE A 355 10.32 -17.29 -11.17
CA PHE A 355 9.19 -16.82 -11.96
C PHE A 355 9.70 -16.16 -13.24
N THR A 356 9.38 -16.74 -14.39
CA THR A 356 9.79 -16.20 -15.70
C THR A 356 8.58 -15.70 -16.48
N GLY A 357 8.72 -14.58 -17.18
CA GLY A 357 7.71 -14.11 -18.12
C GLY A 357 7.69 -12.59 -18.26
N ASN A 358 6.94 -12.09 -19.24
CA ASN A 358 6.84 -10.67 -19.56
C ASN A 358 6.13 -9.85 -18.46
N PRO A 359 6.18 -8.51 -18.47
CA PRO A 359 5.50 -7.68 -17.48
C PRO A 359 4.00 -7.87 -17.56
N GLY A 360 3.30 -7.79 -16.42
CA GLY A 360 1.84 -7.86 -16.40
C GLY A 360 1.24 -9.26 -16.62
N THR A 361 2.02 -10.33 -16.57
CA THR A 361 1.53 -11.72 -16.64
C THR A 361 1.05 -12.31 -15.30
N GLY A 362 1.11 -11.53 -14.20
CA GLY A 362 0.58 -11.93 -12.89
C GLY A 362 1.58 -12.52 -11.89
N LYS A 363 2.89 -12.45 -12.16
CA LYS A 363 3.98 -12.94 -11.28
C LYS A 363 3.80 -12.53 -9.80
N THR A 364 3.73 -11.22 -9.53
CA THR A 364 3.60 -10.69 -8.16
C THR A 364 2.29 -11.10 -7.50
N THR A 365 1.18 -11.13 -8.26
CA THR A 365 -0.13 -11.58 -7.77
C THR A 365 -0.09 -13.04 -7.33
N VAL A 366 0.48 -13.93 -8.16
CA VAL A 366 0.64 -15.35 -7.82
C VAL A 366 1.59 -15.53 -6.64
N ALA A 367 2.70 -14.78 -6.55
CA ALA A 367 3.61 -14.85 -5.40
C ALA A 367 2.90 -14.53 -4.07
N ARG A 368 2.02 -13.53 -4.08
CA ARG A 368 1.23 -13.14 -2.91
C ARG A 368 0.23 -14.22 -2.51
N ILE A 369 -0.41 -14.86 -3.49
CA ILE A 369 -1.32 -15.98 -3.24
C ILE A 369 -0.56 -17.19 -2.70
N LEU A 370 0.61 -17.50 -3.27
CA LEU A 370 1.47 -18.60 -2.78
C LEU A 370 1.89 -18.41 -1.33
N ALA A 371 2.21 -17.19 -0.91
CA ALA A 371 2.54 -16.91 0.49
C ALA A 371 1.37 -17.30 1.42
N LYS A 372 0.12 -16.98 1.03
CA LYS A 372 -1.08 -17.40 1.76
C LYS A 372 -1.30 -18.92 1.71
N VAL A 373 -1.08 -19.55 0.55
CA VAL A 373 -1.18 -21.02 0.38
C VAL A 373 -0.20 -21.73 1.29
N TYR A 374 1.08 -21.30 1.35
CA TYR A 374 2.07 -21.89 2.24
C TYR A 374 1.72 -21.73 3.72
N LYS A 375 1.10 -20.61 4.10
CA LYS A 375 0.56 -20.46 5.46
C LYS A 375 -0.63 -21.38 5.72
N GLY A 376 -1.57 -21.47 4.79
CA GLY A 376 -2.72 -22.35 4.89
C GLY A 376 -2.33 -23.84 4.98
N LEU A 377 -1.21 -24.21 4.35
CA LEU A 377 -0.60 -25.53 4.48
C LEU A 377 0.24 -25.69 5.76
N GLY A 378 0.47 -24.64 6.55
CA GLY A 378 1.36 -24.67 7.71
C GLY A 378 2.84 -24.85 7.37
N VAL A 379 3.23 -24.63 6.10
CA VAL A 379 4.62 -24.69 5.63
C VAL A 379 5.39 -23.43 6.03
N LEU A 380 4.70 -22.29 6.07
CA LEU A 380 5.22 -21.00 6.53
C LEU A 380 4.32 -20.43 7.65
N GLU A 381 4.90 -19.68 8.57
CA GLU A 381 4.20 -19.20 9.79
C GLU A 381 3.21 -18.05 9.52
N LYS A 382 3.56 -17.08 8.66
CA LYS A 382 2.90 -15.76 8.59
C LYS A 382 2.22 -15.46 7.25
N GLY A 383 2.71 -16.03 6.15
CA GLY A 383 2.08 -15.98 4.82
C GLY A 383 2.07 -14.61 4.15
N HIS A 384 2.97 -13.72 4.53
CA HIS A 384 3.17 -12.41 3.92
C HIS A 384 4.23 -12.45 2.81
N LEU A 385 4.21 -11.43 1.96
CA LEU A 385 5.16 -11.24 0.87
C LEU A 385 5.97 -9.96 1.14
N VAL A 386 7.29 -10.03 1.04
CA VAL A 386 8.19 -8.87 1.06
C VAL A 386 8.74 -8.70 -0.36
N GLU A 387 8.29 -7.65 -1.05
CA GLU A 387 8.69 -7.36 -2.42
C GLU A 387 9.87 -6.38 -2.43
N VAL A 388 10.92 -6.71 -3.19
CA VAL A 388 12.13 -5.91 -3.35
C VAL A 388 12.65 -6.01 -4.78
N ASP A 389 13.46 -5.04 -5.18
CA ASP A 389 14.26 -5.04 -6.41
C ASP A 389 15.76 -4.91 -6.07
N ARG A 390 16.60 -4.62 -7.06
CA ARG A 390 18.04 -4.36 -6.83
C ARG A 390 18.28 -3.21 -5.85
N GLU A 391 17.54 -2.11 -5.98
CA GLU A 391 17.71 -0.94 -5.11
C GLU A 391 17.30 -1.26 -3.68
N GLY A 392 16.33 -2.15 -3.47
CA GLY A 392 15.92 -2.64 -2.16
C GLY A 392 16.97 -3.50 -1.45
N LEU A 393 17.88 -4.15 -2.20
CA LEU A 393 18.86 -5.09 -1.66
C LEU A 393 20.29 -4.53 -1.62
N VAL A 394 20.67 -3.72 -2.61
CA VAL A 394 22.02 -3.20 -2.79
C VAL A 394 22.13 -1.78 -2.22
N ALA A 395 23.21 -1.50 -1.50
CA ALA A 395 23.52 -0.17 -0.99
C ALA A 395 24.55 0.54 -1.88
N GLY A 396 24.57 1.88 -1.84
CA GLY A 396 25.52 2.69 -2.62
C GLY A 396 26.95 2.71 -2.08
N TYR A 397 27.18 2.17 -0.87
CA TYR A 397 28.47 2.21 -0.17
C TYR A 397 28.95 0.81 0.24
N VAL A 398 30.27 0.61 0.21
CA VAL A 398 30.94 -0.67 0.54
C VAL A 398 30.54 -1.15 1.94
N GLY A 399 30.18 -2.43 2.07
CA GLY A 399 29.87 -3.09 3.35
C GLY A 399 28.45 -2.87 3.89
N GLN A 400 27.61 -2.05 3.23
CA GLN A 400 26.23 -1.82 3.64
C GLN A 400 25.23 -2.77 2.96
N THR A 401 25.56 -3.32 1.80
CA THR A 401 24.70 -4.26 1.07
C THR A 401 24.37 -5.50 1.90
N ALA A 402 25.34 -5.98 2.68
CA ALA A 402 25.12 -7.14 3.52
C ALA A 402 24.06 -6.93 4.60
N MET A 403 24.09 -5.76 5.24
CA MET A 403 23.11 -5.38 6.25
C MET A 403 21.73 -5.22 5.61
N LYS A 404 21.64 -4.44 4.52
CA LYS A 404 20.38 -4.15 3.82
C LYS A 404 19.69 -5.41 3.29
N THR A 405 20.44 -6.30 2.63
CA THR A 405 19.93 -7.61 2.18
C THR A 405 19.50 -8.47 3.36
N GLY A 406 20.29 -8.49 4.44
CA GLY A 406 19.96 -9.23 5.66
C GLY A 406 18.66 -8.76 6.32
N GLU A 407 18.42 -7.45 6.39
CA GLU A 407 17.20 -6.84 6.92
C GLU A 407 15.97 -7.26 6.10
N LYS A 408 16.04 -7.21 4.77
CA LYS A 408 14.94 -7.67 3.91
C LYS A 408 14.64 -9.15 4.04
N ILE A 409 15.67 -9.98 4.21
CA ILE A 409 15.49 -11.41 4.51
C ILE A 409 14.84 -11.60 5.89
N ASN A 410 15.21 -10.79 6.89
CA ASN A 410 14.60 -10.85 8.23
C ASN A 410 13.12 -10.45 8.19
N GLU A 411 12.77 -9.41 7.43
CA GLU A 411 11.38 -9.01 7.19
C GLU A 411 10.57 -10.16 6.57
N ALA A 412 11.17 -10.96 5.67
CA ALA A 412 10.53 -12.07 4.98
C ALA A 412 10.39 -13.36 5.83
N MET A 413 10.95 -13.42 7.04
CA MET A 413 10.87 -14.61 7.90
C MET A 413 9.43 -15.00 8.25
N GLY A 414 9.07 -16.26 8.00
CA GLY A 414 7.70 -16.78 8.08
C GLY A 414 6.85 -16.50 6.84
N GLY A 415 7.42 -15.88 5.80
CA GLY A 415 6.76 -15.52 4.55
C GLY A 415 7.67 -15.76 3.34
N ILE A 416 7.48 -14.96 2.28
CA ILE A 416 8.25 -15.05 1.04
C ILE A 416 8.98 -13.72 0.79
N LEU A 417 10.28 -13.79 0.46
CA LEU A 417 11.03 -12.70 -0.15
C LEU A 417 10.87 -12.78 -1.68
N PHE A 418 10.25 -11.78 -2.28
CA PHE A 418 10.08 -11.68 -3.73
C PHE A 418 11.04 -10.63 -4.30
N ILE A 419 11.94 -11.06 -5.19
CA ILE A 419 12.94 -10.22 -5.82
C ILE A 419 12.57 -10.04 -7.28
N ASP A 420 12.05 -8.86 -7.63
CA ASP A 420 11.73 -8.52 -9.00
C ASP A 420 12.99 -8.13 -9.79
N GLU A 421 12.98 -8.45 -11.08
CA GLU A 421 14.13 -8.30 -11.99
C GLU A 421 15.47 -8.76 -11.39
N ALA A 422 15.47 -9.95 -10.76
CA ALA A 422 16.61 -10.44 -9.96
C ALA A 422 17.92 -10.58 -10.76
N TYR A 423 17.83 -10.77 -12.08
CA TYR A 423 18.99 -10.79 -12.98
C TYR A 423 19.84 -9.52 -12.89
N SER A 424 19.23 -8.39 -12.52
CA SER A 424 19.94 -7.13 -12.33
C SER A 424 21.02 -7.22 -11.24
N LEU A 425 20.90 -8.12 -10.28
CA LEU A 425 21.92 -8.38 -9.25
C LEU A 425 23.22 -8.96 -9.83
N ALA A 426 23.12 -9.75 -10.90
CA ALA A 426 24.28 -10.42 -11.53
C ALA A 426 24.96 -9.60 -12.65
N GLN A 427 24.35 -8.50 -13.10
CA GLN A 427 24.83 -7.68 -14.23
C GLN A 427 26.06 -6.79 -13.90
N GLY A 428 26.70 -6.96 -12.73
CA GLY A 428 27.87 -6.20 -12.27
C GLY A 428 29.24 -6.82 -12.58
N LYS A 429 29.31 -7.97 -13.27
CA LYS A 429 30.56 -8.69 -13.53
C LYS A 429 31.54 -7.82 -14.35
N GLY A 430 32.55 -7.24 -13.67
CA GLY A 430 33.67 -6.54 -14.30
C GLY A 430 33.89 -5.08 -13.85
N SER A 431 33.02 -4.51 -13.02
CA SER A 431 33.28 -3.21 -12.39
C SER A 431 33.92 -3.40 -11.00
N GLN A 432 34.74 -2.43 -10.58
CA GLN A 432 35.44 -2.44 -9.28
C GLN A 432 34.48 -2.36 -8.05
N TYR A 433 33.16 -2.41 -8.28
CA TYR A 433 32.07 -2.16 -7.33
C TYR A 433 30.91 -3.17 -7.48
N ASP A 434 31.21 -4.47 -7.53
CA ASP A 434 30.20 -5.56 -7.66
C ASP A 434 29.47 -5.85 -6.33
N PHE A 435 28.63 -4.92 -5.89
CA PHE A 435 27.80 -5.08 -4.70
C PHE A 435 26.60 -6.02 -4.92
N GLY A 436 26.24 -6.28 -6.18
CA GLY A 436 25.14 -7.20 -6.51
C GLY A 436 25.50 -8.66 -6.21
N GLY A 437 26.75 -9.05 -6.48
CA GLY A 437 27.29 -10.36 -6.11
C GLY A 437 27.24 -10.63 -4.60
N GLU A 438 27.49 -9.61 -3.77
CA GLU A 438 27.41 -9.71 -2.30
C GLU A 438 25.98 -10.02 -1.82
N ALA A 439 24.97 -9.33 -2.36
CA ALA A 439 23.57 -9.62 -2.06
C ALA A 439 23.19 -11.07 -2.41
N ILE A 440 23.60 -11.55 -3.59
CA ILE A 440 23.36 -12.94 -4.03
C ILE A 440 23.98 -13.94 -3.04
N GLN A 441 25.23 -13.71 -2.60
CA GLN A 441 25.90 -14.61 -1.65
C GLN A 441 25.15 -14.71 -0.31
N ILE A 442 24.61 -13.59 0.16
CA ILE A 442 23.88 -13.53 1.42
C ILE A 442 22.52 -14.22 1.30
N ILE A 443 21.81 -13.99 0.20
CA ILE A 443 20.56 -14.71 -0.09
C ILE A 443 20.81 -16.21 -0.10
N LEU A 444 21.81 -16.68 -0.86
CA LEU A 444 22.18 -18.11 -0.94
C LEU A 444 22.54 -18.69 0.43
N LYS A 445 23.33 -17.97 1.23
CA LYS A 445 23.70 -18.39 2.58
C LYS A 445 22.46 -18.52 3.48
N ARG A 446 21.54 -17.55 3.43
CA ARG A 446 20.33 -17.54 4.27
C ARG A 446 19.31 -18.59 3.83
N MET A 447 19.21 -18.88 2.53
CA MET A 447 18.42 -19.99 2.01
C MET A 447 18.88 -21.33 2.60
N GLU A 448 20.19 -21.51 2.81
CA GLU A 448 20.77 -22.69 3.45
C GLU A 448 20.55 -22.69 4.97
N ASP A 449 21.03 -21.65 5.66
CA ASP A 449 21.06 -21.56 7.13
C ASP A 449 19.66 -21.53 7.75
N ASN A 450 18.66 -21.09 6.99
CA ASN A 450 17.29 -20.88 7.46
C ASN A 450 16.25 -21.59 6.59
N ARG A 451 16.62 -22.75 6.04
CA ARG A 451 15.73 -23.62 5.26
C ARG A 451 14.41 -23.87 5.99
N GLY A 452 13.31 -23.72 5.27
CA GLY A 452 11.96 -23.90 5.79
C GLY A 452 11.41 -22.74 6.63
N LYS A 453 12.21 -21.72 6.94
CA LYS A 453 11.74 -20.54 7.70
C LYS A 453 11.18 -19.44 6.81
N PHE A 454 11.55 -19.39 5.55
CA PHE A 454 11.05 -18.44 4.54
C PHE A 454 11.23 -19.00 3.13
N GLY A 455 10.44 -18.49 2.18
CA GLY A 455 10.60 -18.76 0.75
C GLY A 455 11.33 -17.62 0.04
N VAL A 456 11.95 -17.90 -1.11
CA VAL A 456 12.54 -16.88 -1.98
C VAL A 456 12.00 -17.07 -3.37
N ILE A 457 11.37 -16.04 -3.93
CA ILE A 457 10.93 -16.04 -5.32
C ILE A 457 11.76 -15.01 -6.07
N VAL A 458 12.46 -15.44 -7.11
CA VAL A 458 13.17 -14.54 -8.02
C VAL A 458 12.39 -14.42 -9.33
N ALA A 459 12.12 -13.20 -9.77
CA ALA A 459 11.29 -12.94 -10.93
C ALA A 459 12.03 -12.11 -12.00
N GLY A 460 11.63 -12.28 -13.26
CA GLY A 460 12.13 -11.46 -14.37
C GLY A 460 11.77 -12.01 -15.75
N TYR A 461 12.35 -11.41 -16.79
CA TYR A 461 12.24 -11.88 -18.17
C TYR A 461 12.88 -13.26 -18.33
N THR A 462 12.26 -14.11 -19.14
CA THR A 462 12.63 -15.53 -19.29
C THR A 462 14.11 -15.71 -19.60
N GLU A 463 14.61 -15.05 -20.65
CA GLU A 463 16.01 -15.17 -21.07
C GLU A 463 16.99 -14.64 -20.01
N ASN A 464 16.71 -13.47 -19.44
CA ASN A 464 17.55 -12.87 -18.40
C ASN A 464 17.61 -13.74 -17.14
N MET A 465 16.51 -14.38 -16.77
CA MET A 465 16.46 -15.29 -15.62
C MET A 465 17.21 -16.59 -15.88
N HIS A 466 17.18 -17.14 -17.09
CA HIS A 466 18.04 -18.27 -17.45
C HIS A 466 19.51 -17.91 -17.26
N GLN A 467 19.95 -16.78 -17.79
CA GLN A 467 21.33 -16.30 -17.62
C GLN A 467 21.68 -16.05 -16.15
N PHE A 468 20.75 -15.48 -15.36
CA PHE A 468 20.93 -15.25 -13.93
C PHE A 468 21.15 -16.55 -13.16
N ILE A 469 20.32 -17.56 -13.37
CA ILE A 469 20.46 -18.84 -12.67
C ILE A 469 21.75 -19.57 -13.08
N GLU A 470 22.13 -19.50 -14.36
CA GLU A 470 23.38 -20.11 -14.84
C GLU A 470 24.63 -19.33 -14.40
N SER A 471 24.48 -18.08 -13.98
CA SER A 471 25.61 -17.22 -13.59
C SER A 471 26.35 -17.68 -12.33
N ASN A 472 25.70 -18.50 -11.49
CA ASN A 472 26.24 -19.03 -10.23
C ASN A 472 25.68 -20.44 -9.95
N PRO A 473 26.54 -21.48 -9.83
CA PRO A 473 26.10 -22.85 -9.51
C PRO A 473 25.24 -22.97 -8.25
N GLY A 474 25.46 -22.10 -7.26
CA GLY A 474 24.68 -22.06 -6.02
C GLY A 474 23.24 -21.57 -6.19
N LEU A 475 22.95 -20.76 -7.22
CA LEU A 475 21.57 -20.40 -7.61
C LEU A 475 20.88 -21.62 -8.22
N LYS A 476 21.53 -22.25 -9.23
CA LYS A 476 21.00 -23.44 -9.89
C LYS A 476 20.72 -24.59 -8.94
N SER A 477 21.51 -24.76 -7.89
CA SER A 477 21.30 -25.84 -6.91
C SER A 477 20.16 -25.59 -5.92
N ARG A 478 19.81 -24.32 -5.66
CA ARG A 478 18.79 -23.95 -4.65
C ARG A 478 17.44 -23.57 -5.25
N PHE A 479 17.43 -23.16 -6.52
CA PHE A 479 16.22 -22.87 -7.29
C PHE A 479 15.92 -24.02 -8.24
N ASP A 480 15.11 -24.96 -7.76
CA ASP A 480 14.70 -26.18 -8.45
C ASP A 480 13.27 -26.10 -9.01
N MET A 481 12.46 -25.13 -8.57
CA MET A 481 11.10 -24.90 -9.05
C MET A 481 11.02 -23.70 -10.00
N TYR A 482 10.39 -23.87 -11.16
CA TYR A 482 10.27 -22.85 -12.21
C TYR A 482 8.82 -22.69 -12.63
N PHE A 483 8.28 -21.48 -12.49
CA PHE A 483 6.97 -21.11 -13.01
C PHE A 483 7.12 -20.18 -14.20
N GLU A 484 6.70 -20.65 -15.37
CA GLU A 484 6.62 -19.86 -16.59
C GLU A 484 5.25 -19.20 -16.70
N PHE A 485 5.25 -17.88 -16.80
CA PHE A 485 4.09 -17.03 -16.95
C PHE A 485 3.98 -16.58 -18.41
N PRO A 486 3.19 -17.30 -19.25
CA PRO A 486 3.01 -16.93 -20.64
C PRO A 486 2.28 -15.59 -20.77
N ASP A 487 2.42 -14.98 -21.95
CA ASP A 487 1.58 -13.85 -22.33
C ASP A 487 0.10 -14.27 -22.35
N TYR A 488 -0.79 -13.34 -22.06
CA TYR A 488 -2.23 -13.59 -22.16
C TYR A 488 -2.65 -13.70 -23.61
N GLU A 489 -3.41 -14.75 -23.92
CA GLU A 489 -4.06 -14.86 -25.22
C GLU A 489 -5.11 -13.75 -25.39
N PRO A 490 -5.47 -13.35 -26.62
CA PRO A 490 -6.44 -12.27 -26.85
C PRO A 490 -7.76 -12.46 -26.11
N ALA A 491 -8.27 -13.70 -26.03
CA ALA A 491 -9.49 -14.01 -25.28
C ALA A 491 -9.34 -13.74 -23.77
N GLU A 492 -8.15 -14.00 -23.22
CA GLU A 492 -7.83 -13.74 -21.81
C GLU A 492 -7.66 -12.25 -21.54
N MET A 493 -7.01 -11.52 -22.44
CA MET A 493 -6.92 -10.06 -22.40
C MET A 493 -8.31 -9.41 -22.38
N ASN A 494 -9.23 -9.91 -23.22
CA ASN A 494 -10.62 -9.46 -23.24
C ASN A 494 -11.35 -9.75 -21.93
N ALA A 495 -11.19 -10.95 -21.37
CA ALA A 495 -11.78 -11.30 -20.08
C ALA A 495 -11.27 -10.38 -18.95
N ILE A 496 -9.97 -10.05 -18.95
CA ILE A 496 -9.38 -9.08 -18.03
C ILE A 496 -9.99 -7.68 -18.24
N ALA A 497 -10.13 -7.23 -19.49
CA ALA A 497 -10.71 -5.93 -19.81
C ALA A 497 -12.16 -5.82 -19.28
N LEU A 498 -12.98 -6.84 -19.51
CA LEU A 498 -14.37 -6.88 -19.04
C LEU A 498 -14.46 -6.87 -17.50
N ALA A 499 -13.57 -7.57 -16.82
CA ALA A 499 -13.50 -7.53 -15.36
C ALA A 499 -13.12 -6.13 -14.84
N LEU A 500 -12.17 -5.45 -15.51
CA LEU A 500 -11.78 -4.09 -15.16
C LEU A 500 -12.91 -3.08 -15.42
N PHE A 501 -13.59 -3.14 -16.57
CA PHE A 501 -14.77 -2.30 -16.83
C PHE A 501 -15.86 -2.50 -15.78
N LYS A 502 -16.14 -3.76 -15.40
CA LYS A 502 -17.11 -4.07 -14.35
C LYS A 502 -16.74 -3.43 -13.01
N ASN A 503 -15.46 -3.42 -12.64
CA ASN A 503 -14.98 -2.78 -11.41
C ASN A 503 -15.13 -1.26 -11.44
N GLU A 504 -15.04 -0.65 -12.62
CA GLU A 504 -15.31 0.78 -12.85
C GLU A 504 -16.82 1.08 -12.98
N GLY A 505 -17.69 0.07 -12.83
CA GLY A 505 -19.15 0.24 -12.92
C GLY A 505 -19.67 0.47 -14.34
N VAL A 506 -18.88 0.16 -15.36
CA VAL A 506 -19.23 0.36 -16.77
C VAL A 506 -19.18 -0.94 -17.57
N LYS A 507 -19.82 -0.95 -18.73
CA LYS A 507 -19.79 -2.06 -19.71
C LYS A 507 -19.63 -1.51 -21.13
N PRO A 508 -18.77 -2.11 -21.97
CA PRO A 508 -18.74 -1.77 -23.38
C PRO A 508 -19.97 -2.29 -24.12
N GLU A 509 -20.52 -1.46 -25.01
CA GLU A 509 -21.49 -1.93 -26.00
C GLU A 509 -20.83 -2.87 -27.02
N ASP A 510 -21.63 -3.59 -27.80
CA ASP A 510 -21.12 -4.61 -28.73
C ASP A 510 -20.11 -4.06 -29.74
N ALA A 511 -20.31 -2.83 -30.24
CA ALA A 511 -19.39 -2.19 -31.18
C ALA A 511 -18.04 -1.85 -30.52
N ALA A 512 -18.06 -1.24 -29.33
CA ALA A 512 -16.86 -0.93 -28.57
C ALA A 512 -16.11 -2.21 -28.16
N ARG A 513 -16.86 -3.22 -27.70
CA ARG A 513 -16.32 -4.51 -27.33
C ARG A 513 -15.61 -5.18 -28.50
N LYS A 514 -16.24 -5.24 -29.67
CA LYS A 514 -15.63 -5.83 -30.88
C LYS A 514 -14.35 -5.09 -31.28
N HIS A 515 -14.36 -3.76 -31.21
CA HIS A 515 -13.16 -2.95 -31.50
C HIS A 515 -12.00 -3.26 -30.55
N LEU A 516 -12.28 -3.37 -29.24
CA LEU A 516 -11.29 -3.77 -28.24
C LEU A 516 -10.79 -5.20 -28.47
N GLU A 517 -11.67 -6.14 -28.83
CA GLU A 517 -11.29 -7.52 -29.15
C GLU A 517 -10.29 -7.58 -30.32
N GLU A 518 -10.55 -6.83 -31.39
CA GLU A 518 -9.65 -6.70 -32.54
C GLU A 518 -8.32 -6.02 -32.16
N TYR A 519 -8.37 -4.98 -31.32
CA TYR A 519 -7.19 -4.26 -30.86
C TYR A 519 -6.29 -5.13 -29.97
N PHE A 520 -6.85 -5.90 -29.04
CA PHE A 520 -6.06 -6.83 -28.22
C PHE A 520 -5.46 -7.97 -29.05
N ALA A 521 -6.18 -8.47 -30.06
CA ALA A 521 -5.62 -9.43 -31.01
C ALA A 521 -4.43 -8.84 -31.78
N PHE A 522 -4.53 -7.58 -32.20
CA PHE A 522 -3.43 -6.85 -32.83
C PHE A 522 -2.23 -6.69 -31.89
N LEU A 523 -2.45 -6.20 -30.66
CA LEU A 523 -1.38 -6.06 -29.66
C LEU A 523 -0.67 -7.39 -29.38
N HIS A 524 -1.42 -8.48 -29.27
CA HIS A 524 -0.85 -9.81 -29.10
C HIS A 524 -0.03 -10.26 -30.32
N SER A 525 -0.46 -9.91 -31.54
CA SER A 525 0.28 -10.27 -32.77
C SER A 525 1.60 -9.51 -32.94
N GLU A 526 1.68 -8.27 -32.45
CA GLU A 526 2.88 -7.43 -32.48
C GLU A 526 3.74 -7.56 -31.22
N ARG A 527 3.41 -8.49 -30.31
CA ARG A 527 4.11 -8.64 -29.03
C ARG A 527 5.58 -8.97 -29.21
N ASP A 528 6.39 -8.45 -28.31
CA ASP A 528 7.80 -8.76 -28.16
C ASP A 528 8.09 -9.23 -26.72
N GLN A 529 9.37 -9.39 -26.40
CA GLN A 529 9.83 -9.80 -25.06
C GLN A 529 9.58 -8.76 -23.95
N HIS A 530 9.00 -7.59 -24.25
CA HIS A 530 8.67 -6.53 -23.29
C HIS A 530 7.16 -6.23 -23.26
N PHE A 531 6.34 -7.11 -23.85
CA PHE A 531 4.90 -6.92 -23.97
C PHE A 531 4.20 -6.79 -22.60
N GLY A 532 3.43 -5.72 -22.40
CA GLY A 532 2.90 -5.35 -21.08
C GLY A 532 1.70 -6.16 -20.57
N ASN A 533 1.11 -7.05 -21.38
CA ASN A 533 0.00 -7.94 -20.99
C ASN A 533 -1.14 -7.21 -20.25
N ALA A 534 -1.51 -7.64 -19.03
CA ALA A 534 -2.58 -7.01 -18.26
C ALA A 534 -2.29 -5.54 -17.90
N ARG A 535 -1.02 -5.10 -17.91
CA ARG A 535 -0.67 -3.68 -17.75
C ARG A 535 -1.13 -2.89 -18.98
N SER A 536 -0.92 -3.42 -20.18
CA SER A 536 -1.43 -2.83 -21.43
C SER A 536 -2.96 -2.83 -21.46
N VAL A 537 -3.61 -3.94 -21.07
CA VAL A 537 -5.08 -4.00 -20.96
C VAL A 537 -5.62 -2.95 -19.98
N ARG A 538 -4.99 -2.80 -18.82
CA ARG A 538 -5.39 -1.79 -17.82
C ARG A 538 -5.24 -0.37 -18.35
N GLN A 539 -4.18 -0.08 -19.10
CA GLN A 539 -4.01 1.22 -19.74
C GLN A 539 -5.16 1.50 -20.72
N VAL A 540 -5.46 0.55 -21.61
CA VAL A 540 -6.54 0.67 -22.60
C VAL A 540 -7.90 0.88 -21.93
N VAL A 541 -8.21 0.10 -20.87
CA VAL A 541 -9.45 0.27 -20.11
C VAL A 541 -9.51 1.64 -19.43
N GLY A 542 -8.41 2.08 -18.80
CA GLY A 542 -8.34 3.39 -18.15
C GLY A 542 -8.53 4.55 -19.13
N GLU A 543 -7.94 4.47 -20.32
CA GLU A 543 -8.13 5.43 -21.40
C GLU A 543 -9.58 5.41 -21.93
N SER A 544 -10.16 4.22 -22.12
CA SER A 544 -11.57 4.06 -22.52
C SER A 544 -12.55 4.72 -21.53
N VAL A 545 -12.36 4.48 -20.23
CA VAL A 545 -13.19 5.08 -19.16
C VAL A 545 -13.00 6.59 -19.11
N ARG A 546 -11.76 7.07 -19.24
CA ARG A 546 -11.47 8.51 -19.33
C ARG A 546 -12.20 9.15 -20.52
N ASN A 547 -12.17 8.52 -21.69
CA ASN A 547 -12.84 9.03 -22.88
C ASN A 547 -14.36 9.09 -22.70
N GLN A 548 -14.94 8.07 -22.06
CA GLN A 548 -16.36 8.08 -21.69
C GLN A 548 -16.70 9.22 -20.73
N HIS A 549 -15.87 9.47 -19.70
CA HIS A 549 -16.05 10.60 -18.80
C HIS A 549 -15.97 11.95 -19.53
N LEU A 550 -15.04 12.11 -20.49
CA LEU A 550 -14.91 13.32 -21.29
C LEU A 550 -16.12 13.55 -22.20
N ARG A 551 -16.63 12.47 -22.83
CA ARG A 551 -17.88 12.52 -23.61
C ARG A 551 -19.05 12.97 -22.74
N LEU A 552 -19.24 12.35 -21.57
CA LEU A 552 -20.33 12.68 -20.65
C LEU A 552 -20.21 14.11 -20.10
N ALA A 553 -18.99 14.56 -19.78
CA ALA A 553 -18.73 15.92 -19.32
C ALA A 553 -19.12 16.97 -20.38
N SER A 554 -18.99 16.63 -21.66
CA SER A 554 -19.35 17.48 -22.80
C SER A 554 -20.85 17.51 -23.11
N MET A 555 -21.63 16.58 -22.56
CA MET A 555 -23.09 16.54 -22.69
C MET A 555 -23.79 17.41 -21.65
N LYS A 556 -25.00 17.91 -21.98
CA LYS A 556 -25.84 18.61 -21.00
C LYS A 556 -26.25 17.65 -19.88
N LYS A 557 -26.44 18.17 -18.65
CA LYS A 557 -26.73 17.35 -17.47
C LYS A 557 -28.00 16.51 -17.65
N GLU A 558 -28.99 17.06 -18.35
CA GLU A 558 -30.30 16.45 -18.61
C GLU A 558 -30.23 15.29 -19.60
N GLU A 559 -29.16 15.23 -20.41
CA GLU A 559 -28.94 14.20 -21.44
C GLU A 559 -28.12 13.01 -20.88
N ARG A 560 -27.58 13.12 -19.65
CA ARG A 560 -26.78 12.06 -18.99
C ARG A 560 -27.70 11.04 -18.32
N THR A 561 -28.16 10.06 -19.08
CA THR A 561 -28.96 8.96 -18.53
C THR A 561 -28.07 7.97 -17.74
N PRO A 562 -28.61 7.27 -16.72
CA PRO A 562 -27.86 6.22 -16.01
C PRO A 562 -27.26 5.17 -16.95
N GLU A 563 -28.01 4.80 -18.00
CA GLU A 563 -27.54 3.86 -19.02
C GLU A 563 -26.30 4.37 -19.77
N LEU A 564 -26.22 5.66 -20.10
CA LEU A 564 -25.04 6.26 -20.72
C LEU A 564 -23.84 6.36 -19.76
N MET A 565 -24.12 6.58 -18.46
CA MET A 565 -23.10 6.63 -17.42
C MET A 565 -22.46 5.25 -17.18
N GLU A 566 -23.20 4.18 -17.45
CA GLU A 566 -22.75 2.79 -17.31
C GLU A 566 -22.22 2.18 -18.63
N THR A 567 -22.23 2.91 -19.76
CA THR A 567 -21.90 2.35 -21.08
C THR A 567 -20.69 3.01 -21.75
N ILE A 568 -19.71 2.19 -22.16
CA ILE A 568 -18.60 2.58 -23.06
C ILE A 568 -19.08 2.40 -24.50
N LEU A 569 -19.08 3.48 -25.29
CA LEU A 569 -19.48 3.47 -26.70
C LEU A 569 -18.25 3.34 -27.61
N LEU A 570 -18.47 3.01 -28.88
CA LEU A 570 -17.40 2.90 -29.88
C LEU A 570 -16.53 4.17 -29.95
N ASP A 571 -17.14 5.35 -29.80
CA ASP A 571 -16.43 6.63 -29.83
C ASP A 571 -15.40 6.79 -28.71
N ASP A 572 -15.53 6.06 -27.60
CA ASP A 572 -14.59 6.11 -26.47
C ASP A 572 -13.33 5.28 -26.71
N VAL A 573 -13.37 4.36 -27.69
CA VAL A 573 -12.32 3.38 -27.93
C VAL A 573 -11.70 3.49 -29.33
N LYS A 574 -12.30 4.28 -30.23
CA LYS A 574 -11.88 4.40 -31.64
C LYS A 574 -10.43 4.87 -31.87
N GLU A 575 -9.79 5.45 -30.86
CA GLU A 575 -8.39 5.90 -30.95
C GLU A 575 -7.39 4.74 -30.92
N PHE A 576 -7.83 3.55 -30.50
CA PHE A 576 -7.00 2.33 -30.50
C PHE A 576 -6.87 1.77 -31.93
N GLU A 577 -6.04 2.44 -32.72
CA GLU A 577 -5.85 2.11 -34.13
C GLU A 577 -5.02 0.82 -34.34
N ILE A 578 -5.48 -0.02 -35.27
CA ILE A 578 -4.77 -1.20 -35.75
C ILE A 578 -3.87 -0.77 -36.92
N LYS A 579 -2.65 -0.30 -36.62
CA LYS A 579 -1.67 0.09 -37.64
C LYS A 579 -0.46 -0.86 -37.61
N PRO A 580 -0.24 -1.70 -38.64
CA PRO A 580 0.91 -2.60 -38.65
C PRO A 580 2.24 -1.82 -38.62
N SER A 581 3.18 -2.29 -37.79
CA SER A 581 4.52 -1.73 -37.68
C SER A 581 5.28 -1.83 -39.00
N LYS A 582 5.67 -0.69 -39.59
CA LYS A 582 6.65 -0.62 -40.68
C LYS A 582 8.08 -0.81 -40.11
N SER A 583 8.40 -1.95 -39.52
CA SER A 583 9.76 -2.21 -39.04
C SER A 583 10.07 -3.69 -38.77
N LYS A 584 10.21 -4.48 -39.83
CA LYS A 584 11.22 -5.56 -39.88
C LYS A 584 12.06 -5.34 -41.13
N ARG A 585 13.20 -4.64 -40.99
CA ARG A 585 14.21 -4.58 -42.07
C ARG A 585 14.63 -6.03 -42.39
N PRO A 586 14.69 -6.44 -43.66
CA PRO A 586 15.22 -7.74 -44.00
C PRO A 586 16.68 -7.79 -43.58
N ALA A 587 17.07 -8.89 -42.93
CA ALA A 587 18.45 -9.18 -42.61
C ALA A 587 19.29 -9.05 -43.89
N ILE A 588 20.27 -8.15 -43.88
CA ILE A 588 21.29 -8.06 -44.93
C ILE A 588 22.11 -9.34 -44.83
N GLY A 589 21.73 -10.35 -45.61
CA GLY A 589 22.52 -11.55 -45.82
C GLY A 589 23.80 -11.20 -46.54
N PHE A 590 24.93 -11.39 -45.89
CA PHE A 590 26.23 -11.42 -46.55
C PHE A 590 26.23 -12.59 -47.55
N GLN A 591 26.17 -12.29 -48.84
CA GLN A 591 26.58 -13.22 -49.88
C GLN A 591 28.10 -13.30 -49.86
N THR A 592 28.65 -14.43 -49.44
CA THR A 592 30.02 -14.83 -49.75
C THR A 592 30.11 -15.15 -51.25
N GLY A 593 30.46 -14.15 -52.04
CA GLY A 593 30.85 -14.33 -53.43
C GLY A 593 32.21 -15.01 -53.51
N LYS A 594 32.23 -16.21 -54.10
CA LYS A 594 33.44 -16.82 -54.66
C LYS A 594 34.01 -15.89 -55.75
N GLY A 595 35.33 -15.67 -55.71
CA GLY A 595 36.12 -14.97 -56.71
C GLY A 595 37.55 -14.86 -56.23
#